data_AF-A0A350X9K2-F1
#
_entry.id   AF-A0A350X9K2-F1
#
_cell.length_a   1.000
_cell.length_b   1.000
_cell.length_c   1.000
_cell.angle_alpha   90.00
_cell.angle_beta   90.00
_cell.angle_gamma   90.00
#
_symmetry.space_group_name_H-M   'P 1'
#
loop_
_entity.id
_entity.type
_entity.pdbx_description
1 polymer ?
#
loop_
_entity_poly.entity_id
_entity_poly.type
_entity_poly.pdbx_seq_one_letter_code
_entity_poly.pdbx_strand_id
1 'polypeptide(L)' 'MATPLNINEALLQEALALDDQTTVDALVETALREYIQRRKRLKVLDLFGTIDYDEDYDYKRQRQQT' A
#
# COMPACT_ATOMS: atom_id res chain seq x y z
N MET A 1 -9.26 20.17 -0.43
CA MET A 1 -9.87 20.95 -1.52
C MET A 1 -10.54 19.97 -2.46
N ALA A 2 -11.81 20.18 -2.82
CA ALA A 2 -12.54 19.28 -3.69
C ALA A 2 -12.25 19.61 -5.15
N THR A 3 -11.68 18.65 -5.89
CA THR A 3 -11.51 18.75 -7.35
C THR A 3 -12.57 17.87 -7.98
N PRO A 4 -13.46 18.39 -8.85
CA PRO A 4 -14.48 17.57 -9.48
C PRO A 4 -13.78 16.55 -10.40
N LEU A 5 -13.88 15.28 -10.03
CA LEU A 5 -13.34 14.14 -10.75
C LEU A 5 -14.51 13.34 -11.30
N ASN A 6 -14.47 13.04 -12.59
CA ASN A 6 -15.46 12.16 -13.20
C ASN A 6 -15.02 10.70 -12.97
N ILE A 7 -15.64 10.05 -11.99
CA ILE A 7 -15.36 8.67 -11.57
C ILE A 7 -16.52 7.81 -12.06
N ASN A 8 -16.21 6.60 -12.56
CA ASN A 8 -17.24 5.65 -12.97
C ASN A 8 -18.10 5.23 -11.77
N GLU A 9 -19.41 5.44 -11.88
CA GLU A 9 -20.37 5.12 -10.81
C GLU A 9 -20.39 3.63 -10.44
N ALA A 10 -20.22 2.72 -11.40
CA ALA A 10 -20.20 1.29 -11.12
C ALA A 10 -19.00 0.91 -10.24
N LEU A 11 -17.83 1.49 -10.50
CA LEU A 11 -16.63 1.28 -9.66
C LEU A 11 -16.82 1.86 -8.25
N LEU A 12 -17.49 3.00 -8.14
CA LEU A 12 -17.78 3.62 -6.85
C LEU A 12 -18.75 2.77 -6.03
N GLN A 13 -19.81 2.26 -6.65
CA GLN A 13 -20.78 1.38 -6.00
C GLN A 13 -20.16 0.07 -5.55
N GLU A 14 -19.31 -0.54 -6.38
CA GLU A 14 -18.57 -1.76 -6.01
C GLU A 14 -17.66 -1.50 -4.82
N ALA A 15 -16.91 -0.40 -4.83
CA ALA A 15 -16.02 -0.04 -3.74
C ALA A 15 -16.76 0.34 -2.44
N LEU A 16 -17.92 1.00 -2.53
CA LEU A 16 -18.79 1.26 -1.38
C LEU A 16 -19.45 -0.01 -0.83
N ALA A 17 -19.78 -0.99 -1.69
CA ALA A 17 -20.35 -2.26 -1.25
C ALA A 17 -19.35 -3.13 -0.48
N LEU A 18 -18.05 -2.89 -0.66
CA LEU A 18 -16.98 -3.58 0.08
C LEU A 18 -16.73 -2.98 1.46
N ASP A 19 -17.25 -1.79 1.75
CA ASP A 19 -16.89 -1.01 2.93
C ASP A 19 -18.15 -0.44 3.59
N ASP A 20 -18.54 -1.01 4.73
CA ASP A 20 -19.90 -0.88 5.27
C ASP A 20 -20.31 0.56 5.66
N GLN A 21 -19.38 1.51 5.83
CA GLN A 21 -19.69 2.88 6.30
C GLN A 21 -18.76 3.99 5.78
N THR A 22 -18.29 3.93 4.55
CA THR A 22 -17.30 4.90 4.04
C THR A 22 -17.95 5.98 3.17
N THR A 23 -17.67 7.25 3.47
CA THR A 23 -18.07 8.37 2.58
C THR A 23 -17.26 8.33 1.29
N VAL A 24 -17.80 8.86 0.19
CA VAL A 24 -17.09 8.91 -1.10
C VAL A 24 -15.71 9.55 -0.96
N ASP A 25 -15.60 10.64 -0.19
CA ASP A 25 -14.33 11.32 0.05
C ASP A 25 -13.33 10.44 0.81
N ALA A 26 -13.77 9.77 1.88
CA ALA A 26 -12.93 8.87 2.66
C ALA A 26 -12.50 7.64 1.85
N LEU A 27 -13.38 7.13 0.98
CA LEU A 27 -13.09 6.02 0.08
C LEU A 27 -12.03 6.42 -0.95
N VAL A 28 -12.18 7.59 -1.57
CA VAL A 28 -11.21 8.11 -2.55
C VAL A 28 -9.86 8.38 -1.88
N GLU A 29 -9.84 8.95 -0.68
CA GLU A 29 -8.60 9.18 0.06
C GLU A 29 -7.89 7.86 0.40
N THR A 30 -8.65 6.87 0.86
CA THR A 30 -8.12 5.54 1.19
C THR A 30 -7.55 4.85 -0.05
N ALA A 31 -8.31 4.84 -1.16
CA ALA A 31 -7.85 4.27 -2.43
C ALA A 31 -6.55 4.93 -2.93
N LEU A 32 -6.42 6.26 -2.82
CA LEU A 32 -5.20 6.96 -3.19
C LEU A 32 -4.02 6.61 -2.27
N ARG A 33 -4.25 6.49 -0.96
CA ARG A 33 -3.21 6.07 0.01
C ARG A 33 -2.71 4.67 -0.32
N GLU A 34 -3.61 3.72 -0.56
CA GLU A 34 -3.25 2.35 -0.94
C GLU A 34 -2.53 2.30 -2.27
N TYR A 35 -2.99 3.05 -3.28
CA TYR A 35 -2.34 3.13 -4.58
C TYR A 35 -0.90 3.64 -4.47
N ILE A 36 -0.68 4.71 -3.71
CA ILE A 36 0.65 5.25 -3.45
C ILE A 36 1.50 4.23 -2.70
N GLN A 37 0.97 3.59 -1.66
CA GLN A 37 1.70 2.58 -0.89
C GLN A 37 2.09 1.38 -1.76
N ARG A 38 1.19 0.88 -2.61
CA ARG A 38 1.46 -0.21 -3.55
C ARG A 38 2.61 0.15 -4.48
N ARG A 39 2.61 1.37 -5.03
CA ARG A 39 3.70 1.84 -5.90
C ARG A 39 5.01 2.05 -5.13
N LYS A 40 4.98 2.56 -3.91
CA LYS A 40 6.17 2.68 -3.05
C LYS A 40 6.75 1.31 -2.71
N ARG A 41 5.89 0.31 -2.45
CA ARG A 41 6.34 -1.07 -2.17
C ARG A 41 7.05 -1.68 -3.37
N LEU A 42 6.63 -1.37 -4.59
CA LEU A 42 7.36 -1.82 -5.79
C LEU A 42 8.79 -1.28 -5.87
N LYS A 43 9.06 -0.09 -5.29
CA LYS A 43 10.43 0.44 -5.22
C LYS A 43 11.37 -0.36 -4.31
N VAL A 44 10.83 -1.27 -3.48
CA VAL A 44 11.68 -2.23 -2.75
C VAL A 44 12.42 -3.13 -3.73
N LEU A 45 11.87 -3.39 -4.92
CA LEU A 45 12.58 -4.12 -5.98
C LEU A 45 13.83 -3.37 -6.46
N ASP A 46 13.80 -2.04 -6.46
CA ASP A 46 14.96 -1.22 -6.85
C ASP A 46 16.12 -1.35 -5.85
N LEU A 47 15.84 -1.79 -4.61
CA LEU A 47 16.87 -1.99 -3.59
C LEU A 47 17.61 -3.33 -3.74
N PHE A 48 17.06 -4.29 -4.49
CA PHE A 48 17.74 -5.58 -4.71
C PHE A 48 19.06 -5.36 -5.47
N GLY A 49 20.15 -5.89 -4.92
CA GLY A 49 21.49 -5.72 -5.49
C GLY A 49 22.18 -4.40 -5.16
N THR A 50 21.52 -3.50 -4.42
CA THR A 50 22.14 -2.26 -3.90
C THR A 50 22.50 -2.34 -2.41
N ILE A 51 21.99 -3.36 -1.72
CA ILE A 51 22.24 -3.58 -0.30
C ILE A 51 23.44 -4.53 -0.17
N ASP A 52 24.53 -4.03 0.39
CA ASP A 52 25.63 -4.88 0.86
C ASP A 52 25.23 -5.52 2.18
N TYR A 53 25.18 -6.84 2.18
CA TYR A 53 24.93 -7.63 3.38
C TYR A 53 26.25 -7.90 4.07
N ASP A 54 26.28 -7.73 5.39
CA ASP A 54 27.42 -8.13 6.21
C ASP A 54 27.51 -9.67 6.21
N GLU A 55 28.68 -10.20 5.80
CA GLU A 55 28.93 -11.63 5.65
C GLU A 55 28.80 -12.39 6.97
N ASP A 56 29.06 -11.72 8.10
CA ASP A 56 29.01 -12.30 9.44
C ASP A 56 27.62 -12.17 10.10
N TYR A 57 26.64 -11.58 9.41
CA TYR A 57 25.31 -11.34 9.97
C TYR A 57 24.43 -12.60 9.97
N ASP A 58 24.35 -13.26 11.13
CA ASP A 58 23.45 -14.39 11.36
C ASP A 58 22.03 -13.93 11.73
N TYR A 59 21.20 -13.73 10.71
CA TYR A 59 19.78 -13.37 10.85
C TYR A 59 18.92 -14.44 11.56
N LYS A 60 19.44 -15.66 11.82
CA LYS A 60 18.69 -16.73 12.51
C LYS A 60 18.85 -16.69 14.03
N ARG A 61 19.82 -15.94 14.58
CA ARG A 61 20.01 -15.79 16.04
C ARG A 61 18.71 -15.39 16.76
N GLN A 62 17.91 -14.54 16.13
CA GLN A 62 16.65 -14.05 16.70
C GLN A 62 15.56 -15.13 16.79
N ARG A 63 15.63 -16.19 15.97
CA ARG A 63 14.67 -17.32 15.99
C ARG A 63 14.91 -18.30 17.14
N GLN A 64 16.12 -18.32 17.69
CA GLN A 64 16.50 -19.23 18.79
C GLN A 64 16.15 -18.65 20.17
N GLN A 65 15.67 -17.41 20.24
CA GLN A 65 15.28 -16.74 21.48
C GLN A 65 13.78 -16.86 21.81
N THR A 66 13.02 -17.63 21.02
CA THR A 66 11.59 -17.95 21.26
C THR A 66 11.45 -19.42 21.63
#